data_AF-A0A8C6SGN0-F1
#
_entry.id   AF-A0A8C6SGN0-F1
#
_cell.length_a   1.000
_cell.length_b   1.000
_cell.length_c   1.000
_cell.angle_alpha   90.00
_cell.angle_beta   90.00
_cell.angle_gamma   90.00
#
_symmetry.space_group_name_H-M   'P 1'
#
loop_
_entity.id
_entity.type
_entity.pdbx_description
1 polymer ?
#
loop_
_entity_poly.entity_id
_entity_poly.type
_entity_poly.pdbx_seq_one_letter_code
_entity_poly.pdbx_strand_id
1 'polypeptide(L)'
;MEPGIKRGDVLFASNSWLYPIKVGDVIMFRTKARKNPIVHRVVKSRQNGEYVYLTKGDKNDFDDSHRIYEPGQRWLEKEDVLARVFWSVLAHPSIHPFSSGTTRDTVERFLQIHKAHVDWLGELPRTLEHPM
;
A
#
# COMPACT_ATOMS: atom_id res chain seq x y z
N MET A 1 -5.58 8.19 5.95
CA MET A 1 -6.19 7.78 4.67
C MET A 1 -7.71 7.69 4.80
N GLU A 2 -8.32 8.60 5.57
CA GLU A 2 -9.77 8.64 5.76
C GLU A 2 -10.45 9.15 4.47
N PRO A 3 -11.68 8.68 4.18
CA PRO A 3 -12.53 7.82 5.02
C PRO A 3 -12.27 6.30 4.89
N GLY A 4 -11.52 5.86 3.88
CA GLY A 4 -11.38 4.43 3.56
C GLY A 4 -10.50 3.63 4.54
N ILE A 5 -9.41 4.24 5.02
CA ILE A 5 -8.50 3.65 6.00
C ILE A 5 -8.41 4.60 7.21
N LYS A 6 -8.80 4.09 8.37
CA LYS A 6 -8.89 4.82 9.63
C LYS A 6 -7.71 4.51 10.54
N ARG A 7 -7.50 5.38 11.53
CA ARG A 7 -6.54 5.12 12.60
C ARG A 7 -7.01 3.88 13.37
N GLY A 8 -6.09 2.93 13.55
CA GLY A 8 -6.37 1.64 14.21
C GLY A 8 -6.53 0.48 13.23
N ASP A 9 -6.77 0.75 11.94
CA ASP A 9 -6.89 -0.30 10.93
C ASP A 9 -5.59 -1.09 10.80
N VAL A 10 -5.75 -2.39 10.56
CA VAL A 10 -4.65 -3.28 10.20
C VAL A 10 -4.54 -3.31 8.68
N LEU A 11 -3.36 -2.97 8.16
CA LEU A 11 -3.08 -2.92 6.73
C LEU A 11 -2.34 -4.16 6.27
N PHE A 12 -2.80 -4.74 5.17
CA PHE A 12 -2.12 -5.80 4.47
C PHE A 12 -1.43 -5.19 3.24
N ALA A 13 -0.11 -5.34 3.21
CA ALA A 13 0.74 -4.78 2.18
C ALA A 13 1.78 -5.79 1.74
N SER A 14 2.14 -5.76 0.45
CA SER A 14 3.14 -6.65 -0.14
C SER A 14 4.17 -5.85 -0.91
N ASN A 15 5.43 -6.24 -0.77
CA ASN A 15 6.54 -5.77 -1.61
C ASN A 15 6.68 -6.63 -2.89
N SER A 16 5.72 -7.50 -3.17
CA SER A 16 5.68 -8.28 -4.40
C SER A 16 5.31 -7.39 -5.58
N TRP A 17 6.28 -7.16 -6.47
CA TRP A 17 6.14 -6.30 -7.64
C TRP A 17 5.60 -7.03 -8.88
N LEU A 18 4.77 -8.06 -8.70
CA LEU A 18 4.18 -8.85 -9.79
C LEU A 18 3.47 -7.98 -10.83
N TYR A 19 2.94 -6.84 -10.41
CA TYR A 19 2.37 -5.81 -11.28
C TYR A 19 2.95 -4.45 -10.94
N PRO A 20 3.19 -3.57 -11.94
CA PRO A 20 3.65 -2.22 -11.70
C PRO A 20 2.66 -1.44 -10.85
N ILE A 21 3.16 -0.51 -10.04
CA ILE A 21 2.34 0.44 -9.27
C ILE A 21 1.64 1.38 -10.26
N LYS A 22 0.35 1.60 -10.07
CA LYS A 22 -0.47 2.47 -10.93
C LYS A 22 -1.05 3.65 -10.14
N VAL A 23 -1.50 4.67 -10.88
CA VAL A 23 -2.32 5.74 -10.28
C VAL A 23 -3.57 5.10 -9.66
N GLY A 24 -3.88 5.50 -8.43
CA GLY A 24 -4.95 4.93 -7.62
C GLY A 24 -4.48 3.90 -6.59
N ASP A 25 -3.31 3.29 -6.77
CA ASP A 25 -2.75 2.35 -5.78
C ASP A 25 -2.44 3.07 -4.46
N VAL A 26 -2.67 2.38 -3.35
CA VAL A 26 -2.23 2.84 -2.03
C VAL A 26 -0.88 2.21 -1.74
N ILE A 27 0.12 3.03 -1.46
CA ILE A 27 1.49 2.57 -1.22
C ILE A 27 1.99 2.98 0.14
N MET A 28 2.80 2.11 0.74
CA MET A 28 3.61 2.39 1.91
C MET A 28 5.00 2.80 1.43
N PHE A 29 5.47 3.97 1.85
CA PHE A 29 6.79 4.49 1.47
C PHE A 29 7.49 5.13 2.67
N ARG A 30 8.79 5.38 2.55
CA ARG A 30 9.57 6.10 3.54
C ARG A 30 10.32 7.24 2.86
N THR A 31 10.22 8.42 3.44
CA THR A 31 11.05 9.56 3.06
C THR A 31 12.21 9.68 4.06
N LYS A 32 13.35 10.22 3.65
CA LYS A 32 14.45 10.51 4.60
C LYS A 32 14.00 11.44 5.74
N ALA A 33 12.95 12.26 5.51
CA ALA A 33 12.47 13.28 6.44
C ALA A 33 11.73 12.66 7.63
N ARG A 34 11.34 11.39 7.52
CA ARG A 34 10.37 10.74 8.41
C ARG A 34 10.86 9.33 8.71
N LYS A 35 11.11 9.06 10.00
CA LYS A 35 11.55 7.74 10.46
C LYS A 35 10.49 6.65 10.23
N ASN A 36 9.22 6.99 10.37
CA ASN A 36 8.11 6.04 10.26
C ASN A 36 7.58 6.00 8.82
N PRO A 37 7.23 4.81 8.30
CA PRO A 37 6.57 4.69 7.01
C PRO A 37 5.25 5.48 6.93
N ILE A 38 4.93 5.92 5.72
CA ILE A 38 3.73 6.68 5.39
C ILE A 38 2.93 5.89 4.37
N VAL A 39 1.61 5.90 4.52
CA VAL A 39 0.70 5.19 3.62
C VAL A 39 -0.20 6.20 2.95
N HIS A 40 -0.04 6.45 1.65
CA HIS A 40 -0.87 7.36 0.86
C HIS A 40 -1.18 6.79 -0.52
N ARG A 41 -2.08 7.45 -1.26
CA ARG A 41 -2.49 7.03 -2.61
C ARG A 41 -1.64 7.69 -3.67
N VAL A 42 -1.25 6.93 -4.69
CA VAL A 42 -0.61 7.45 -5.89
C VAL A 42 -1.63 8.24 -6.70
N VAL A 43 -1.36 9.52 -6.91
CA VAL A 43 -2.21 10.43 -7.71
C VAL A 43 -1.63 10.76 -9.07
N LYS A 44 -0.31 10.63 -9.24
CA LYS A 44 0.36 10.73 -10.54
C LYS A 44 1.53 9.75 -10.59
N SER A 45 1.79 9.20 -11.76
CA SER A 45 3.01 8.44 -12.05
C SER A 45 3.61 8.93 -13.36
N ARG A 46 4.94 8.82 -13.48
CA ARG A 46 5.68 9.08 -14.72
C ARG A 46 6.76 8.02 -14.91
N GLN A 47 7.09 7.76 -16.16
CA GLN A 47 8.12 6.81 -16.55
C GLN A 47 9.09 7.51 -17.50
N ASN A 48 10.01 8.29 -16.94
CA ASN A 48 11.06 8.98 -17.71
C ASN A 48 12.42 8.41 -17.29
N GLY A 49 12.76 7.22 -17.81
CA GLY A 49 13.97 6.48 -17.41
C GLY A 49 13.80 5.69 -16.10
N GLU A 50 13.10 6.25 -15.11
CA GLU A 50 12.74 5.58 -13.86
C GLU A 50 11.26 5.81 -13.50
N TYR A 51 10.69 4.86 -12.76
CA TYR A 51 9.32 4.97 -12.27
C TYR A 51 9.29 5.90 -11.06
N VAL A 52 8.57 7.00 -11.18
CA VAL A 52 8.40 7.97 -10.10
C VAL A 52 6.93 8.21 -9.78
N TYR A 53 6.65 8.46 -8.50
CA TYR A 53 5.29 8.54 -7.97
C TYR A 53 5.06 9.84 -7.21
N LEU A 54 3.88 10.44 -7.41
CA LEU A 54 3.37 11.51 -6.56
C LEU A 54 2.20 10.97 -5.75
N THR A 55 2.28 11.13 -4.44
CA THR A 55 1.28 10.63 -3.51
C THR A 55 0.50 11.74 -2.85
N LYS A 56 -0.68 11.38 -2.33
CA LYS A 56 -1.54 12.26 -1.56
C LYS A 56 -2.32 11.44 -0.54
N GLY A 57 -2.46 11.98 0.67
CA GLY A 57 -3.41 11.46 1.64
C GLY A 57 -4.86 11.69 1.17
N ASP A 58 -5.71 10.67 1.24
CA ASP A 58 -7.07 10.72 0.69
C ASP A 58 -7.86 11.97 1.16
N LYS A 59 -7.74 12.34 2.44
CA LYS A 59 -8.39 13.52 3.05
C LYS A 59 -7.66 14.85 2.82
N ASN A 60 -6.41 14.85 2.39
CA ASN A 60 -5.62 16.09 2.26
C ASN A 60 -6.12 16.91 1.06
N ASP A 61 -5.88 18.23 1.02
CA ASP A 61 -6.22 19.04 -0.16
C ASP A 61 -5.12 19.03 -1.22
N PHE A 62 -3.86 18.94 -0.77
CA PHE A 62 -2.67 19.00 -1.60
C PHE A 62 -1.91 17.66 -1.58
N ASP A 63 -1.10 17.45 -2.61
CA ASP A 63 -0.18 16.32 -2.66
C ASP A 63 0.99 16.48 -1.68
N ASP A 64 1.75 15.40 -1.53
CA ASP A 64 2.73 15.25 -0.47
C ASP A 64 4.07 15.95 -0.75
N SER A 65 4.29 16.43 -1.99
CA SER A 65 5.59 16.95 -2.45
C SER A 65 6.10 18.16 -1.68
N HIS A 66 5.21 18.93 -1.06
CA HIS A 66 5.57 20.16 -0.34
C HIS A 66 5.57 20.03 1.18
N ARG A 67 5.05 18.94 1.76
CA ARG A 67 4.83 18.82 3.22
C ARG A 67 5.42 17.56 3.85
N ILE A 68 5.57 16.50 3.08
CA ILE A 68 5.97 15.18 3.58
C ILE A 68 7.32 14.77 3.02
N TYR A 69 7.56 15.03 1.74
CA TYR A 69 8.82 14.70 1.10
C TYR A 69 9.94 15.61 1.61
N GLU A 70 11.18 15.22 1.31
CA GLU A 70 12.33 16.03 1.64
C GLU A 70 12.36 17.36 0.87
N PRO A 71 13.00 18.42 1.40
CA PRO A 71 13.23 19.65 0.65
C PRO A 71 13.88 19.37 -0.70
N GLY A 72 13.20 19.78 -1.78
CA GLY A 72 13.66 19.57 -3.17
C GLY A 72 13.20 18.25 -3.79
N GLN A 73 12.72 17.28 -3.02
CA GLN A 73 12.15 16.05 -3.54
C GLN A 73 10.72 16.28 -4.01
N ARG A 74 10.47 16.17 -5.32
CA ARG A 74 9.13 16.36 -5.91
C ARG A 74 8.39 15.06 -6.22
N TRP A 75 9.12 13.96 -6.28
CA TRP A 75 8.59 12.64 -6.60
C TRP A 75 9.26 11.60 -5.70
N LEU A 76 8.53 10.53 -5.41
CA LEU A 76 9.08 9.32 -4.82
C LEU A 76 9.68 8.47 -5.93
N GLU A 77 10.86 7.93 -5.67
CA GLU A 77 11.49 6.92 -6.51
C GLU A 77 11.00 5.52 -6.11
N LYS A 78 11.31 4.52 -6.92
CA LYS A 78 10.88 3.13 -6.64
C LYS A 78 11.44 2.64 -5.31
N GLU A 79 12.65 3.08 -4.97
CA GLU A 79 13.43 2.71 -3.80
C GLU A 79 12.82 3.28 -2.51
N ASP A 80 12.07 4.38 -2.60
CA ASP A 80 11.34 4.95 -1.48
C ASP A 80 10.11 4.10 -1.11
N VAL A 81 9.59 3.30 -2.06
CA VAL A 81 8.37 2.51 -1.88
C VAL A 81 8.69 1.18 -1.21
N LEU A 82 8.09 0.95 -0.06
CA LEU A 82 8.25 -0.27 0.73
C LEU A 82 7.31 -1.39 0.28
N ALA A 83 6.04 -1.05 0.02
CA ALA A 83 5.02 -2.02 -0.33
C ALA A 83 3.77 -1.37 -0.94
N ARG A 84 2.98 -2.14 -1.69
CA ARG A 84 1.60 -1.76 -2.07
C ARG A 84 0.62 -2.34 -1.06
N VAL A 85 -0.28 -1.48 -0.57
CA VAL A 85 -1.42 -1.86 0.26
C VAL A 85 -2.53 -2.36 -0.65
N PHE A 86 -2.99 -3.59 -0.42
CA PHE A 86 -4.08 -4.19 -1.17
C PHE A 86 -5.33 -4.39 -0.32
N TRP A 87 -5.21 -4.34 1.01
CA TRP A 87 -6.36 -4.46 1.90
C TRP A 87 -6.18 -3.79 3.26
N SER A 88 -7.30 -3.48 3.89
CA SER A 88 -7.39 -2.95 5.25
C SER A 88 -8.55 -3.60 5.98
N VAL A 89 -8.33 -3.96 7.24
CA VAL A 89 -9.38 -4.45 8.14
C VAL A 89 -9.60 -3.42 9.24
N LEU A 90 -10.85 -3.01 9.44
CA LEU A 90 -11.26 -2.18 10.56
C LEU A 90 -11.03 -2.98 11.85
N ALA A 91 -10.03 -2.59 12.63
CA ALA A 91 -9.91 -3.11 13.99
C ALA A 91 -10.90 -2.34 14.87
N HIS A 92 -12.04 -2.97 15.19
CA HIS A 92 -13.00 -2.37 16.11
C HIS A 92 -12.34 -2.13 17.48
N PRO A 93 -12.56 -1.00 18.18
CA PRO A 93 -11.91 -0.70 19.47
C PRO A 93 -12.11 -1.77 20.56
N SER A 94 -13.21 -2.53 20.48
CA SER A 94 -13.50 -3.68 21.37
C SER A 94 -12.64 -4.92 21.09
N ILE A 95 -11.98 -4.97 19.93
CA ILE A 95 -10.96 -5.96 19.61
C ILE A 95 -9.66 -5.41 20.15
N HIS A 96 -9.38 -5.67 21.43
CA HIS A 96 -8.04 -5.47 21.96
C HIS A 96 -7.09 -6.39 21.17
N PRO A 97 -6.15 -5.86 20.36
CA PRO A 97 -5.26 -6.70 19.56
C PRO A 97 -4.28 -7.54 20.40
N PHE A 98 -4.31 -7.35 21.73
CA PHE A 98 -3.41 -7.97 22.69
C PHE A 98 -4.10 -8.75 23.82
N SER A 99 -5.42 -9.02 23.75
CA SER A 99 -6.06 -9.96 24.68
C SER A 99 -6.58 -11.21 23.97
N SER A 100 -5.91 -12.33 24.25
CA SER A 100 -6.35 -13.74 24.14
C SER A 100 -6.85 -14.26 22.78
N GLY A 101 -6.03 -15.11 22.13
CA GLY A 101 -6.42 -16.21 21.23
C GLY A 101 -7.09 -15.86 19.90
N THR A 102 -8.32 -15.37 19.95
CA THR A 102 -9.29 -15.33 18.84
C THR A 102 -8.90 -14.38 17.71
N THR A 103 -8.27 -13.24 18.04
CA THR A 103 -7.83 -12.25 17.05
C THR A 103 -6.64 -12.74 16.24
N ARG A 104 -5.72 -13.48 16.87
CA ARG A 104 -4.58 -14.11 16.18
C ARG A 104 -5.09 -15.13 15.18
N ASP A 105 -6.03 -15.98 15.57
CA ASP A 105 -6.62 -16.99 14.68
C ASP A 105 -7.36 -16.37 13.49
N THR A 106 -8.03 -15.24 13.68
CA THR A 106 -8.72 -14.52 12.59
C THR A 106 -7.73 -13.94 11.58
N VAL A 107 -6.65 -13.32 12.07
CA VAL A 107 -5.59 -12.76 11.20
C VAL A 107 -4.84 -13.88 10.49
N GLU A 108 -4.48 -14.95 11.18
CA GLU A 108 -3.78 -16.11 10.61
C GLU A 108 -4.64 -16.82 9.55
N ARG A 109 -5.93 -17.06 9.81
CA ARG A 109 -6.85 -17.62 8.81
C ARG A 109 -6.97 -16.72 7.59
N PHE A 110 -7.04 -15.40 7.78
CA PHE A 110 -7.08 -14.49 6.66
C PHE A 110 -5.77 -14.49 5.86
N LEU A 111 -4.62 -14.44 6.52
CA LEU A 111 -3.31 -14.53 5.87
C LEU A 111 -3.17 -15.83 5.07
N GLN A 112 -3.70 -16.94 5.59
CA GLN A 112 -3.71 -18.23 4.90
C GLN A 112 -4.60 -18.21 3.64
N ILE A 113 -5.80 -17.60 3.72
CA ILE A 113 -6.69 -17.41 2.55
C ILE A 113 -6.04 -16.49 1.51
N HIS A 114 -5.44 -15.38 1.94
CA HIS A 114 -4.79 -14.44 1.03
C HIS A 114 -3.58 -15.08 0.35
N LYS A 115 -2.73 -15.81 1.09
CA LYS A 115 -1.62 -16.57 0.53
C LYS A 115 -2.12 -17.57 -0.51
N ALA A 116 -3.14 -18.35 -0.19
CA ALA A 116 -3.73 -19.30 -1.14
C ALA A 116 -4.28 -18.60 -2.41
N HIS A 117 -4.90 -17.43 -2.27
CA HIS A 117 -5.38 -16.66 -3.41
C HIS A 117 -4.24 -16.10 -4.27
N VAL A 118 -3.18 -15.57 -3.67
CA VAL A 118 -2.00 -15.07 -4.39
C VAL A 118 -1.25 -16.20 -5.09
N ASP A 119 -1.07 -17.34 -4.42
CA ASP A 119 -0.45 -18.52 -5.01
C ASP A 119 -1.27 -19.00 -6.22
N TRP A 120 -2.60 -19.11 -6.07
CA TRP A 120 -3.51 -19.46 -7.17
C TRP A 120 -3.44 -18.47 -8.34
N LEU A 121 -3.38 -17.16 -8.08
CA LEU A 121 -3.19 -16.14 -9.12
C LEU A 121 -1.82 -16.26 -9.82
N GLY A 122 -0.78 -16.64 -9.08
CA GLY A 122 0.56 -16.87 -9.62
C GLY A 122 0.67 -18.12 -10.50
N GLU A 123 -0.20 -19.09 -10.28
CA GLU A 123 -0.34 -20.31 -11.08
C GLU A 123 -1.16 -20.12 -12.37
N LEU A 124 -1.88 -18.99 -12.50
CA LEU A 124 -2.60 -18.69 -13.72
C LEU A 124 -1.62 -18.52 -14.91
N PRO A 125 -1.90 -19.14 -16.07
CA PRO A 125 -1.08 -18.94 -17.26
C PRO A 125 -1.07 -17.45 -17.63
N ARG A 126 0.11 -16.89 -17.89
CA ARG A 126 0.31 -15.45 -18.20
C ARG A 126 -0.23 -15.03 -19.57
N THR A 127 -1.15 -15.79 -20.15
CA THR A 127 -1.68 -15.58 -21.50
C THR A 127 -3.08 -14.94 -21.39
N LEU A 128 -3.09 -13.65 -21.11
CA LEU A 128 -4.07 -12.74 -21.69
C LEU A 128 -3.28 -11.67 -22.45
N GLU A 129 -2.61 -12.10 -23.52
CA GLU A 129 -2.24 -11.17 -24.58
C GLU A 129 -3.55 -10.57 -25.10
N HIS A 130 -3.70 -9.26 -24.93
CA HIS A 130 -4.75 -8.52 -25.62
C HIS A 130 -4.51 -8.64 -27.13
N PRO A 131 -5.48 -9.06 -27.95
CA PRO A 131 -5.39 -8.80 -29.38
C PRO A 131 -5.35 -7.28 -29.59
N MET A 132 -4.43 -6.84 -30.44
CA MET A 132 -4.25 -5.43 -30.84
C MET A 132 -5.51 -4.85 -31.48
#